data_AF-A0A7U5PGF2-F1
#
_entry.id   AF-A0A7U5PGF2-F1
#
_cell.length_a   1.000
_cell.length_b   1.000
_cell.length_c   1.000
_cell.angle_alpha   90.00
_cell.angle_beta   90.00
_cell.angle_gamma   90.00
#
_symmetry.space_group_name_H-M   'P 1'
#
loop_
_entity.id
_entity.type
_entity.pdbx_description
1 polymer ?
#
loop_
_entity_poly.entity_id
_entity_poly.type
_entity_poly.pdbx_seq_one_letter_code
_entity_poly.pdbx_strand_id
1 'polypeptide(L)' 'MGVCEPDESLNELSQLSSFSLAGRWIPLYQVTLCLPTTPWYRVLFKSRGNIAPIKSSSIAMER' A
#
# COMPACT_ATOMS: atom_id res chain seq x y z
N MET A 1 8.45 8.80 -12.06
CA MET A 1 8.82 8.09 -10.83
C MET A 1 8.80 9.11 -9.72
N GLY A 2 7.67 9.15 -9.03
CA GLY A 2 7.36 10.18 -8.05
C GLY A 2 7.77 9.69 -6.66
N VAL A 3 8.00 10.63 -5.75
CA VAL A 3 8.43 10.44 -4.34
C VAL A 3 7.43 9.62 -3.49
N CYS A 4 6.45 8.97 -4.11
CA CYS A 4 5.41 8.22 -3.45
C CYS A 4 5.02 6.97 -4.26
N GLU A 5 5.92 6.01 -4.26
CA GLU A 5 5.64 4.63 -4.69
C GLU A 5 5.69 3.75 -3.44
N PRO A 6 4.87 2.69 -3.37
CA PRO A 6 4.91 1.77 -2.25
C PRO A 6 6.27 1.05 -2.21
N ASP A 7 6.73 0.68 -1.01
CA ASP A 7 8.00 -0.03 -0.82
C ASP A 7 8.04 -1.39 -1.52
N GLU A 8 6.88 -2.06 -1.61
CA GLU A 8 6.66 -3.30 -2.34
C GLU A 8 5.54 -3.10 -3.37
N SER A 9 5.76 -3.58 -4.58
CA SER A 9 4.77 -3.52 -5.67
C SER A 9 3.69 -4.59 -5.50
N LEU A 10 2.50 -4.36 -6.09
CA LEU A 10 1.40 -5.32 -6.02
C LEU A 10 1.76 -6.72 -6.54
N ASN A 11 2.66 -6.82 -7.53
CA ASN A 11 3.10 -8.09 -8.08
C ASN A 11 3.93 -8.92 -7.08
N GLU A 12 4.70 -8.24 -6.23
CA GLU A 12 5.50 -8.85 -5.14
C GLU A 12 4.64 -9.29 -3.96
N LEU A 13 3.34 -8.95 -3.97
CA LEU A 13 2.36 -9.31 -2.94
C LEU A 13 1.43 -10.45 -3.35
N SER A 14 1.70 -11.12 -4.47
CA SER A 14 0.84 -12.19 -5.01
C SER A 14 0.54 -13.31 -4.01
N GLN A 15 1.46 -13.59 -3.07
CA GLN A 15 1.28 -14.55 -1.96
C GLN A 15 0.14 -14.20 -1.00
N LEU A 16 -0.33 -12.95 -0.99
CA LEU A 16 -1.48 -12.52 -0.17
C LEU A 16 -2.82 -12.85 -0.83
N SER A 17 -2.82 -13.25 -2.10
CA SER A 17 -4.03 -13.67 -2.80
C SER A 17 -4.42 -15.07 -2.34
N SER A 18 -5.71 -15.27 -2.07
CA SER A 18 -6.30 -16.57 -1.80
C SER A 18 -6.99 -17.13 -3.04
N PHE A 19 -7.00 -18.45 -3.16
CA PHE A 19 -7.73 -19.15 -4.22
C PHE A 19 -9.19 -19.38 -3.79
N SER A 20 -10.14 -18.88 -4.57
CA SER A 20 -11.58 -19.03 -4.32
C SER A 20 -12.07 -20.43 -4.69
N LEU A 21 -13.13 -20.88 -4.02
CA LEU A 21 -13.84 -22.13 -4.34
C LEU A 21 -14.43 -22.13 -5.76
N ALA A 22 -14.61 -20.94 -6.37
CA ALA A 22 -15.04 -20.79 -7.75
C ALA A 22 -13.93 -21.10 -8.78
N GLY A 23 -12.76 -21.58 -8.34
CA GLY A 23 -11.66 -21.98 -9.22
C GLY A 23 -10.86 -20.81 -9.79
N ARG A 24 -10.83 -19.66 -9.08
CA ARG A 24 -10.11 -18.45 -9.51
C ARG A 24 -9.34 -17.81 -8.36
N TRP A 25 -8.24 -17.14 -8.67
CA TRP A 25 -7.52 -16.31 -7.70
C TRP A 25 -8.34 -15.06 -7.33
N ILE A 26 -8.38 -14.72 -6.05
CA ILE A 26 -9.02 -13.49 -5.58
C ILE A 26 -8.09 -12.32 -5.94
N PRO A 27 -8.55 -11.32 -6.71
CA PRO A 27 -7.71 -10.22 -7.13
C PRO A 27 -7.24 -9.41 -5.92
N LEU A 28 -5.97 -9.00 -5.97
CA LEU A 28 -5.39 -8.08 -5.01
C LEU A 28 -5.50 -6.66 -5.54
N TYR A 29 -5.77 -5.74 -4.63
CA TYR A 29 -5.76 -4.31 -4.88
C TYR A 29 -4.79 -3.66 -3.90
N GLN A 30 -3.94 -2.78 -4.40
CA GLN A 30 -3.02 -2.00 -3.59
C GLN A 30 -3.44 -0.53 -3.61
N VAL A 31 -3.54 0.06 -2.42
CA VAL A 31 -3.81 1.48 -2.25
C VAL A 31 -2.63 2.11 -1.53
N THR A 32 -2.02 3.10 -2.19
CA THR A 32 -0.89 3.84 -1.64
C THR A 32 -1.31 5.28 -1.40
N LEU A 33 -1.21 5.73 -0.15
CA LEU A 33 -1.52 7.09 0.26
C LEU A 33 -0.22 7.86 0.53
N CYS A 34 -0.08 8.97 -0.19
CA CYS A 34 1.03 9.91 -0.06
C CYS A 34 0.64 11.02 0.89
N LEU A 35 1.22 11.03 2.08
CA LEU A 35 0.91 12.08 3.04
C LEU A 35 1.80 13.30 2.83
N PRO A 36 1.28 14.51 3.04
CA PRO A 36 2.06 15.73 2.90
C PRO A 36 3.19 15.79 3.95
N THR A 37 4.31 16.41 3.59
CA THR A 37 5.49 16.59 4.46
C THR A 37 5.33 17.70 5.50
N THR A 38 4.12 18.26 5.63
CA THR A 38 3.82 19.30 6.63
C THR A 38 4.18 18.86 8.05
N PRO A 39 4.74 19.74 8.90
CA PRO A 39 5.32 19.36 10.20
C PRO A 39 4.36 18.60 11.13
N TRP A 40 3.09 18.98 11.17
CA TRP A 40 2.09 18.35 12.04
C TRP A 40 1.73 16.91 11.60
N TYR A 41 1.73 16.62 10.29
CA TYR A 41 1.58 15.26 9.78
C TYR A 41 2.77 14.37 10.18
N ARG A 42 3.99 14.89 10.16
CA ARG A 42 5.18 14.13 10.59
C ARG A 42 5.07 13.65 12.04
N VAL A 43 4.47 14.47 12.92
CA VAL A 43 4.21 14.12 14.32
C VAL A 43 3.17 12.99 14.44
N LEU A 44 2.05 13.08 13.73
CA LEU A 44 0.98 12.08 13.77
C LEU A 44 1.44 10.70 13.27
N PHE A 45 2.28 10.67 12.23
CA PHE A 45 2.72 9.44 11.59
C PHE A 45 4.13 9.00 12.01
N LYS A 46 4.72 9.64 13.04
CA LYS A 46 6.08 9.36 13.56
C LYS A 46 7.14 9.25 12.45
N SER A 47 7.00 10.03 11.37
CA SER A 47 7.90 9.93 10.22
C SER A 47 9.26 10.54 10.55
N ARG A 48 10.31 9.71 10.51
CA ARG A 48 11.69 10.11 10.80
C ARG A 48 12.42 10.40 9.48
N GLY A 49 12.31 11.63 8.98
CA GLY A 49 13.01 12.06 7.76
C GLY A 49 12.29 13.12 6.94
N ASN A 50 12.93 13.62 5.88
CA ASN A 50 12.35 14.61 4.93
C ASN A 50 11.52 13.96 3.81
N ILE A 51 11.34 12.63 3.86
CA ILE A 51 10.57 11.87 2.88
C ILE A 51 9.09 11.94 3.26
N ALA A 52 8.21 12.08 2.27
CA ALA A 52 6.77 12.04 2.46
C ALA A 52 6.40 10.70 3.14
N PRO A 53 5.65 10.71 4.26
CA PRO A 53 5.20 9.45 4.83
C PRO A 53 4.26 8.76 3.84
N ILE A 54 4.59 7.52 3.49
CA ILE A 54 3.77 6.67 2.63
C ILE A 54 3.04 5.67 3.52
N LYS A 55 1.73 5.51 3.31
CA LYS A 55 0.97 4.40 3.86
C LYS A 55 0.43 3.57 2.72
N SER A 56 0.93 2.35 2.58
CA SER A 56 0.43 1.38 1.60
C SER A 56 -0.38 0.30 2.32
N SER A 57 -1.44 -0.16 1.68
CA SER A 57 -2.26 -1.28 2.17
C SER A 57 -2.76 -2.10 0.99
N SER A 58 -2.82 -3.41 1.18
CA SER A 58 -3.22 -4.35 0.15
C SER A 58 -4.36 -5.21 0.65
N ILE A 59 -5.37 -5.41 -0.20
CA ILE A 59 -6.60 -6.13 0.14
C ILE A 59 -6.91 -7.13 -0.97
N ALA A 60 -7.17 -8.37 -0.58
CA ALA A 60 -7.83 -9.35 -1.41
C ALA A 60 -9.34 -9.14 -1.30
N MET A 61 -10.03 -8.91 -2.42
CA MET A 61 -11.48 -8.67 -2.41
C MET A 61 -12.16 -9.49 -3.51
N GLU A 62 -13.14 -10.30 -3.12
CA GLU A 62 -14.02 -10.98 -4.07
C GLU A 62 -15.20 -10.06 -4.42
N ARG A 63 -15.67 -10.13 -5.66
CA ARG A 63 -16.81 -9.34 -6.15
C ARG A 63 -18.14 -9.90 -5.68
#